data_AF-F0GZG0-F1
#
_entry.id   AF-F0GZG0-F1
#
_cell.length_a   1.000
_cell.length_b   1.000
_cell.length_c   1.000
_cell.angle_alpha   90.00
_cell.angle_beta   90.00
_cell.angle_gamma   90.00
#
_symmetry.space_group_name_H-M   'P 1'
#
loop_
_entity.id
_entity.type
_entity.pdbx_description
1 polymer ?
#
loop_
_entity_poly.entity_id
_entity_poly.type
_entity_poly.pdbx_seq_one_letter_code
_entity_poly.pdbx_strand_id
1 'polypeptide(L)' 'MKVISFVDLLKKETDIDIKYQDERMTTIQSNKILMDMSVKRENRKKYIDKIAASFILQTYLDGRSNG' A
#
# COMPACT_ATOMS: atom_id res chain seq x y z
N MET A 1 8.09 -5.08 14.22
CA MET A 1 9.43 -5.58 13.83
C MET A 1 9.49 -6.29 12.47
N LYS A 2 8.48 -7.06 12.03
CA LYS A 2 8.56 -7.85 10.77
C LYS A 2 8.90 -7.07 9.49
N VAL A 3 8.38 -5.84 9.34
CA VAL A 3 8.61 -5.01 8.14
C VAL A 3 10.05 -4.50 8.08
N ILE A 4 10.61 -4.08 9.22
CA ILE A 4 11.99 -3.54 9.28
C ILE A 4 12.99 -4.63 8.93
N SER A 5 12.85 -5.82 9.53
CA SER A 5 13.74 -6.95 9.21
C SER A 5 13.65 -7.37 7.74
N PHE A 6 12.48 -7.26 7.11
CA PHE A 6 12.33 -7.54 5.69
C PHE A 6 13.02 -6.49 4.82
N VAL A 7 12.91 -5.21 5.18
CA VAL A 7 13.64 -4.14 4.50
C VAL A 7 15.15 -4.30 4.64
N ASP A 8 15.65 -4.71 5.80
CA ASP A 8 17.09 -4.95 6.00
C ASP A 8 17.63 -6.07 5.11
N LEU A 9 16.81 -7.09 4.81
CA LEU A 9 17.16 -8.12 3.83
C LEU A 9 17.15 -7.55 2.40
N LEU A 10 16.13 -6.77 2.03
CA LEU A 10 16.05 -6.15 0.70
C LEU A 10 17.22 -5.20 0.41
N LYS A 11 17.69 -4.45 1.42
CA LYS A 11 18.86 -3.57 1.29
C LYS A 11 20.17 -4.32 1.05
N LYS A 12 20.26 -5.60 1.45
CA LYS A 12 21.46 -6.42 1.21
C LYS A 12 21.50 -6.97 -0.21
N GLU A 13 20.32 -7.21 -0.79
CA GLU A 13 20.18 -7.81 -2.12
C GLU A 13 20.01 -6.78 -3.25
N THR A 14 19.77 -5.51 -2.91
CA THR A 14 19.49 -4.45 -3.90
C THR A 14 20.11 -3.11 -3.50
N ASP A 15 20.60 -2.36 -4.49
CA ASP A 15 21.09 -0.97 -4.33
C ASP A 15 19.97 0.08 -4.49
N ILE A 16 18.70 -0.33 -4.37
CA ILE A 16 17.55 0.55 -4.58
C ILE A 16 17.24 1.31 -3.28
N ASP A 17 16.98 2.61 -3.39
CA ASP A 17 16.55 3.45 -2.27
C ASP A 17 15.16 3.03 -1.76
N ILE A 18 15.08 2.59 -0.52
CA ILE A 18 13.84 2.11 0.11
C ILE A 18 13.22 3.24 0.94
N LYS A 19 12.04 3.71 0.50
CA LYS A 19 11.22 4.68 1.23
C LYS A 19 10.13 3.97 2.03
N TYR A 20 9.97 4.39 3.28
CA TYR A 20 8.87 3.94 4.14
C TYR A 20 7.67 4.86 3.95
N GLN A 21 6.48 4.25 3.88
CA GLN A 21 5.21 4.96 3.79
C GLN A 21 4.25 4.41 4.85
N ASP A 22 3.50 5.29 5.53
CA ASP A 22 2.47 4.87 6.49
C ASP A 22 1.23 4.35 5.74
N GLU A 23 0.83 3.12 6.06
CA GLU A 23 -0.26 2.40 5.40
C GLU A 23 -1.60 2.47 6.16
N ARG A 24 -1.66 3.09 7.35
CA ARG A 24 -2.81 2.93 8.29
C ARG A 24 -4.18 3.30 7.72
N MET A 25 -4.23 4.13 6.68
CA MET A 25 -5.47 4.61 6.06
C MET A 25 -5.86 3.85 4.78
N THR A 26 -5.03 2.94 4.26
CA THR A 26 -5.28 2.26 2.96
C THR A 26 -6.40 1.25 3.06
N THR A 27 -6.50 0.49 4.17
CA THR A 27 -7.49 -0.58 4.31
C THR A 27 -8.92 -0.03 4.36
N ILE A 28 -9.13 1.11 5.03
CA ILE A 28 -10.45 1.77 5.10
C ILE A 28 -10.83 2.31 3.72
N GLN A 29 -9.89 2.98 3.03
CA GLN A 29 -10.11 3.52 1.69
C GLN A 29 -10.37 2.41 0.65
N SER A 30 -9.59 1.33 0.68
CA SER A 30 -9.79 0.17 -0.20
C SER A 30 -11.15 -0.50 0.01
N ASN A 31 -11.61 -0.62 1.26
CA ASN A 31 -12.95 -1.15 1.53
C ASN A 31 -14.06 -0.24 1.00
N LYS A 32 -13.90 1.08 1.08
CA LYS A 32 -14.84 2.05 0.52
C LYS A 32 -14.95 1.91 -1.00
N ILE A 33 -13.82 1.89 -1.71
CA ILE A 33 -13.80 1.68 -3.18
C ILE A 33 -14.48 0.35 -3.56
N LEU A 34 -14.19 -0.73 -2.85
CA LEU A 34 -14.78 -2.03 -3.15
C LEU A 34 -16.30 -2.09 -2.89
N MET A 35 -16.80 -1.28 -1.95
CA MET A 35 -18.24 -1.08 -1.77
C MET A 35 -18.84 -0.31 -2.95
N ASP A 36 -18.21 0.78 -3.35
CA ASP A 36 -18.68 1.64 -4.45
C ASP A 36 -18.69 0.88 -5.78
N MET A 37 -17.72 -0.02 -5.99
CA MET A 37 -17.65 -0.91 -7.16
C MET A 37 -18.61 -2.12 -7.08
N SER A 38 -19.48 -2.19 -6.07
CA SER A 38 -20.42 -3.31 -5.86
C SER A 38 -19.77 -4.70 -5.78
N VAL A 39 -18.51 -4.77 -5.31
CA VAL A 39 -17.81 -6.05 -5.13
C VAL A 39 -18.36 -6.77 -3.90
N LYS A 40 -18.87 -7.99 -4.11
CA LYS A 40 -19.33 -8.86 -3.03
C LYS A 40 -18.23 -9.05 -1.98
N ARG A 41 -18.61 -9.02 -0.70
CA ARG A 41 -17.68 -9.10 0.45
C ARG A 41 -16.74 -10.29 0.36
N GLU A 42 -17.23 -11.45 -0.08
CA GLU A 42 -16.46 -12.68 -0.31
C GLU A 42 -15.31 -12.51 -1.32
N ASN A 43 -15.46 -11.62 -2.30
CA ASN A 43 -14.46 -11.37 -3.33
C ASN A 43 -13.52 -10.20 -3.00
N ARG A 44 -13.82 -9.40 -1.97
CA ARG A 44 -13.02 -8.20 -1.63
C ARG A 44 -11.58 -8.52 -1.27
N LYS A 45 -11.33 -9.65 -0.58
CA LYS A 45 -9.97 -10.10 -0.26
C LYS A 45 -9.08 -10.29 -1.50
N LYS A 46 -9.65 -10.59 -2.66
CA LYS A 46 -8.88 -10.75 -3.91
C LYS A 46 -8.32 -9.43 -4.46
N TYR A 47 -8.93 -8.32 -4.08
CA TYR A 47 -8.64 -6.99 -4.65
C TYR A 47 -8.05 -6.02 -3.62
N ILE A 48 -8.30 -6.24 -2.33
CA ILE A 48 -7.91 -5.31 -1.27
C ILE A 48 -6.40 -5.05 -1.24
N ASP A 49 -5.57 -6.08 -1.43
CA ASP A 49 -4.11 -5.97 -1.42
C ASP A 49 -3.59 -5.15 -2.61
N LYS A 50 -4.19 -5.34 -3.79
CA LYS A 50 -3.83 -4.58 -5.00
C LYS A 50 -4.18 -3.10 -4.85
N ILE A 51 -5.39 -2.82 -4.34
CA ILE A 51 -5.86 -1.45 -4.14
C ILE A 51 -5.03 -0.76 -3.05
N ALA A 52 -4.68 -1.46 -1.98
CA ALA A 52 -3.80 -0.94 -0.94
C ALA A 52 -2.42 -0.56 -1.52
N ALA A 53 -1.81 -1.41 -2.34
CA ALA A 53 -0.55 -1.10 -3.02
C ALA A 53 -0.63 0.17 -3.90
N SER A 54 -1.72 0.33 -4.66
CA SER A 54 -1.95 1.54 -5.45
C SER A 54 -2.08 2.80 -4.57
N PHE A 55 -2.76 2.71 -3.42
CA PHE A 55 -2.87 3.83 -2.49
C PHE A 55 -1.54 4.20 -1.83
N ILE A 56 -0.70 3.23 -1.47
CA ILE A 56 0.64 3.49 -0.92
C ILE A 56 1.43 4.32 -1.94
N LEU A 57 1.41 3.92 -3.21
CA LEU A 57 2.09 4.64 -4.28
C LEU A 57 1.51 6.04 -4.47
N GLN A 58 0.17 6.17 -4.53
CA GLN A 58 -0.49 7.47 -4.70
C GLN A 58 -0.12 8.43 -3.57
N THR A 59 -0.15 7.96 -2.32
CA THR A 59 0.20 8.79 -1.15
C THR A 59 1.64 9.29 -1.22
N TYR A 60 2.57 8.46 -1.69
CA TYR A 60 3.96 8.86 -1.90
C TYR A 60 4.11 9.92 -3.00
N LEU A 61 3.41 9.76 -4.13
CA LEU A 61 3.44 10.71 -5.25
C LEU A 61 2.80 12.06 -4.89
N ASP A 62 1.69 12.04 -4.15
CA ASP A 62 1.01 13.25 -3.66
C ASP A 62 1.91 14.03 -2.68
N GLY A 63 2.60 13.31 -1.79
CA GLY A 63 3.57 13.91 -0.88
C GLY A 63 4.75 14.58 -1.58
N ARG A 64 5.14 14.09 -2.77
CA ARG A 64 6.20 14.69 -3.60
C ARG A 64 5.74 15.89 -4.42
N SER A 65 4.46 15.93 -4.81
CA SER A 65 3.89 16.97 -5.67
C SER A 65 3.56 18.26 -4.92
N ASN A 66 3.48 18.22 -3.59
CA ASN A 66 3.27 19.38 -2.73
C ASN A 66 4.59 20.06 -2.29
N GLY A 67 5.67 19.88 -3.04
CA GLY A 67 6.98 20.48 -2.81
C GLY A 67 7.35 21.50 -3.87
#